data_AF-W0DGH6-F1
#
_entry.id   AF-W0DGH6-F1
#
_cell.length_a   1.000
_cell.length_b   1.000
_cell.length_c   1.000
_cell.angle_alpha   90.00
_cell.angle_beta   90.00
_cell.angle_gamma   90.00
#
_symmetry.space_group_name_H-M   'P 1'
#
loop_
_entity.id
_entity.type
_entity.pdbx_description
1 polymer ?
#
loop_
_entity_poly.entity_id
_entity_poly.type
_entity_poly.pdbx_seq_one_letter_code
_entity_poly.pdbx_strand_id
1 'polypeptide(L)'
;MDRVMAVIAQTPQQTYQILTKRAERLPAYFRHRSCPPNVWLGVSVEDRQYGLPRIDRLREVEARIRFLSVEPLLEDLGTLDLTGIHWVIVGGESGPRARHMRPEWVGNVRRQAEASGAAFFFKQWGGRGADGRRRAKKANGRLLNGRTWDETPGRWVGG
;
A
#
# COMPACT_ATOMS: atom_id res chain seq x y z
N MET A 1 18.43 3.19 11.72
CA MET A 1 17.33 3.93 11.07
C MET A 1 17.67 5.42 10.97
N ASP A 2 18.11 6.06 12.06
CA ASP A 2 18.39 7.52 12.09
C ASP A 2 19.33 8.01 10.99
N ARG A 3 20.45 7.30 10.72
CA ARG A 3 21.35 7.67 9.61
C ARG A 3 20.66 7.65 8.23
N VAL A 4 19.76 6.70 7.99
CA VAL A 4 19.00 6.62 6.74
C VAL A 4 18.01 7.78 6.65
N MET A 5 17.28 8.07 7.72
CA MET A 5 16.34 9.20 7.77
C MET A 5 17.05 10.54 7.59
N ALA A 6 18.27 10.70 8.13
CA ALA A 6 19.08 11.90 7.94
C ALA A 6 19.49 12.09 6.47
N VAL A 7 19.91 11.02 5.78
CA VAL A 7 20.21 11.07 4.34
C VAL A 7 18.97 11.42 3.53
N ILE A 8 17.81 10.81 3.84
CA ILE A 8 16.54 11.11 3.17
C ILE A 8 16.17 12.59 3.33
N ALA A 9 16.29 13.14 4.54
CA ALA A 9 16.00 14.55 4.80
C ALA A 9 16.94 15.49 4.02
N GLN A 10 18.18 15.07 3.74
CA GLN A 10 19.16 15.84 2.97
C GLN A 10 18.98 15.75 1.45
N THR A 11 18.06 14.90 0.95
CA THR A 11 17.77 14.74 -0.47
C THR A 11 16.32 15.09 -0.82
N PRO A 12 15.88 16.34 -0.59
CA PRO A 12 14.48 16.76 -0.79
C PRO A 12 13.98 16.61 -2.23
N GLN A 13 14.89 16.57 -3.21
CA GLN A 13 14.58 16.30 -4.62
C GLN A 13 14.13 14.86 -4.89
N GLN A 14 14.37 13.93 -3.96
CA GLN A 14 14.01 12.52 -4.05
C GLN A 14 12.82 12.20 -3.14
N THR A 15 11.92 11.35 -3.62
CA THR A 15 10.84 10.78 -2.81
C THR A 15 11.16 9.34 -2.46
N TYR A 16 11.08 9.00 -1.18
CA TYR A 16 11.41 7.66 -0.67
C TYR A 16 10.16 6.95 -0.19
N GLN A 17 9.88 5.77 -0.74
CA GLN A 17 8.85 4.87 -0.22
C GLN A 17 9.45 3.93 0.82
N ILE A 18 8.99 4.06 2.07
CA ILE A 18 9.39 3.18 3.18
C ILE A 18 8.21 2.28 3.51
N LEU A 19 8.38 0.98 3.31
CA LEU A 19 7.37 -0.06 3.59
C LEU A 19 7.83 -0.98 4.72
N THR A 20 6.95 -1.29 5.67
CA THR A 20 7.26 -2.23 6.76
C THR A 20 6.09 -3.16 7.11
N LYS A 21 6.42 -4.37 7.57
CA LYS A 21 5.48 -5.28 8.27
C LYS A 21 5.49 -5.12 9.79
N ARG A 22 6.53 -4.44 10.31
CA ARG A 22 6.77 -4.20 11.74
C ARG A 22 6.20 -2.84 12.16
N ALA A 23 4.89 -2.66 11.93
CA ALA A 23 4.23 -1.38 12.13
C ALA A 23 4.19 -0.95 13.60
N GLU A 24 4.24 -1.91 14.53
CA GLU A 24 4.32 -1.67 15.97
C GLU A 24 5.55 -0.83 16.37
N ARG A 25 6.59 -0.81 15.54
CA ARG A 25 7.80 -0.01 15.77
C ARG A 25 7.64 1.44 15.34
N LEU A 26 6.66 1.76 14.48
CA LEU A 26 6.50 3.08 13.91
C LEU A 26 6.20 4.14 14.99
N PRO A 27 5.19 3.97 15.87
CA PRO A 27 4.88 4.99 16.88
C PRO A 27 6.06 5.22 17.83
N ALA A 28 6.71 4.14 18.28
CA ALA A 28 7.88 4.23 19.16
C ALA A 28 9.06 4.96 18.51
N TYR A 29 9.31 4.70 17.22
CA TYR A 29 10.39 5.34 16.48
C TYR A 29 10.16 6.84 16.27
N PHE A 30 8.94 7.21 15.85
CA PHE A 30 8.55 8.59 15.53
C PHE A 30 8.07 9.40 16.74
N ARG A 31 7.96 8.80 17.93
CA ARG A 31 7.57 9.51 19.17
C ARG A 31 8.37 10.78 19.44
N HIS A 32 9.66 10.78 19.08
CA HIS A 32 10.59 11.88 19.30
C HIS A 32 11.31 12.30 18.01
N ARG A 33 10.78 11.91 16.84
CA ARG A 33 11.39 12.15 15.52
C ARG A 33 10.30 12.53 14.53
N SER A 34 10.53 13.57 13.75
CA SER A 34 9.63 13.90 12.63
C SER A 34 9.85 12.96 11.46
N CYS A 35 8.78 12.57 10.78
CA CYS A 35 8.87 11.90 9.49
C CYS A 35 9.26 12.93 8.40
N PRO A 36 10.37 12.76 7.66
CA PRO A 36 10.75 13.71 6.63
C PRO A 36 9.64 13.87 5.58
N PRO A 37 9.38 15.08 5.06
CA PRO A 37 8.25 15.34 4.16
C PRO A 37 8.37 14.62 2.80
N ASN A 38 9.58 14.22 2.42
CA ASN A 38 9.85 13.43 1.22
C ASN A 38 9.83 11.90 1.46
N VAL A 39 9.35 11.46 2.62
CA VAL A 39 9.01 10.05 2.89
C VAL A 39 7.54 9.80 2.61
N TRP A 40 7.27 8.79 1.80
CA TRP A 40 5.99 8.10 1.75
C TRP A 40 6.11 6.89 2.68
N LEU A 41 5.39 6.92 3.80
CA LEU A 41 5.47 5.89 4.82
C LEU A 41 4.32 4.90 4.65
N GLY A 42 4.60 3.61 4.67
CA GLY A 42 3.55 2.61 4.47
C GLY A 42 3.76 1.32 5.21
N VAL A 43 2.66 0.56 5.28
CA VAL A 43 2.59 -0.74 5.92
C VAL A 43 2.03 -1.79 4.96
N SER A 44 2.47 -3.04 5.11
CA SER A 44 1.86 -4.16 4.40
C SER A 44 0.55 -4.58 5.06
N VAL A 45 -0.49 -4.82 4.27
CA VAL A 45 -1.82 -5.23 4.72
C VAL A 45 -2.28 -6.44 3.91
N GLU A 46 -1.71 -7.61 4.21
CA GLU A 46 -1.98 -8.82 3.41
C GLU A 46 -3.29 -9.55 3.78
N ASP A 47 -3.72 -9.41 5.04
CA ASP A 47 -4.82 -10.15 5.66
C ASP A 47 -5.49 -9.36 6.81
N ARG A 48 -6.60 -9.89 7.35
CA ARG A 48 -7.35 -9.29 8.46
C ARG A 48 -6.63 -9.41 9.79
N GLN A 49 -6.02 -10.56 10.06
CA GLN A 49 -5.47 -10.88 11.39
C GLN A 49 -4.24 -10.03 11.72
N TYR A 50 -3.32 -9.86 10.78
CA TYR A 50 -2.04 -9.19 10.98
C TYR A 50 -1.91 -7.92 10.16
N GLY A 51 -2.55 -7.85 8.98
CA GLY A 51 -2.48 -6.69 8.10
C GLY A 51 -3.27 -5.50 8.64
N LEU A 52 -4.56 -5.67 8.92
CA LEU A 52 -5.44 -4.56 9.35
C LEU A 52 -4.94 -3.81 10.59
N PRO A 53 -4.47 -4.48 11.67
CA PRO A 53 -3.98 -3.77 12.86
C PRO A 53 -2.80 -2.82 12.59
N ARG A 54 -2.07 -3.00 11.48
CA ARG A 54 -0.94 -2.13 11.11
C ARG A 54 -1.39 -0.78 10.58
N ILE A 55 -2.62 -0.67 10.06
CA ILE A 55 -3.18 0.59 9.57
C ILE A 55 -3.25 1.60 10.72
N ASP A 56 -3.72 1.16 11.89
CA ASP A 56 -3.82 2.02 13.07
C ASP A 56 -2.44 2.48 13.55
N ARG A 57 -1.45 1.58 13.57
CA ARG A 57 -0.07 1.94 13.94
C ARG A 57 0.57 2.94 12.97
N LEU A 58 0.20 2.88 11.69
CA LEU A 58 0.65 3.85 10.70
C LEU A 58 0.00 5.22 10.93
N ARG A 59 -1.28 5.25 11.31
CA ARG A 59 -2.04 6.49 11.56
C ARG A 59 -1.56 7.24 12.80
N GLU A 60 -0.98 6.54 13.78
CA GLU A 60 -0.30 7.14 14.93
C GLU A 60 0.94 7.97 14.55
N VAL A 61 1.46 7.83 13.32
CA VAL A 61 2.60 8.62 12.85
C VAL A 61 2.11 9.79 12.00
N GLU A 62 2.59 10.98 12.33
CA GLU A 62 2.48 12.15 11.46
C GLU A 62 3.44 11.99 10.28
N ALA A 63 2.89 11.66 9.10
CA ALA A 63 3.62 11.53 7.85
C ALA A 63 2.83 12.21 6.75
N ARG A 64 3.53 12.99 5.91
CA ARG A 64 2.92 13.74 4.80
C ARG A 64 2.14 12.84 3.86
N ILE A 65 2.67 11.66 3.57
CA ILE A 65 2.01 10.62 2.78
C ILE A 65 2.08 9.30 3.54
N ARG A 66 0.91 8.70 3.74
CA ARG A 66 0.70 7.37 4.30
C ARG A 66 0.13 6.45 3.23
N PHE A 67 0.70 5.27 3.03
CA PHE A 67 0.22 4.31 2.05
C PHE A 67 0.05 2.90 2.60
N LEU A 68 -0.85 2.12 1.99
CA LEU A 68 -1.02 0.71 2.25
C LEU A 68 -0.50 -0.10 1.07
N SER A 69 0.34 -1.09 1.36
CA SER A 69 0.67 -2.14 0.39
C SER A 69 -0.15 -3.37 0.71
N VAL A 70 -1.28 -3.50 0.01
CA VAL A 70 -2.19 -4.63 0.09
C VAL A 70 -1.69 -5.74 -0.84
N GLU A 71 -0.48 -6.22 -0.53
CA GLU A 71 0.29 -7.12 -1.37
C GLU A 71 1.10 -8.16 -0.58
N PRO A 72 0.90 -9.47 -0.88
CA PRO A 72 -0.23 -10.00 -1.64
C PRO A 72 -1.57 -9.75 -0.90
N LEU A 73 -2.65 -9.45 -1.64
CA LEU A 73 -4.01 -9.50 -1.08
C LEU A 73 -4.46 -10.97 -0.98
N LEU A 74 -4.59 -11.47 0.25
CA LEU A 74 -4.78 -12.91 0.51
C LEU A 74 -6.21 -13.34 0.77
N GLU A 75 -7.05 -12.39 1.16
CA GLU A 75 -8.46 -12.61 1.48
C GLU A 75 -9.26 -11.31 1.30
N ASP A 76 -10.58 -11.39 1.46
CA ASP A 76 -11.37 -10.17 1.61
C ASP A 76 -11.05 -9.51 2.96
N LEU A 77 -10.59 -8.27 2.91
CA LEU A 77 -10.25 -7.50 4.10
C LEU A 77 -11.49 -6.93 4.81
N GLY A 78 -12.67 -7.00 4.19
CA GLY A 78 -13.87 -6.38 4.74
C GLY A 78 -13.75 -4.86 4.74
N THR A 79 -14.09 -4.21 5.86
CA THR A 79 -14.03 -2.75 6.00
C THR A 79 -12.64 -2.30 6.44
N LEU A 80 -12.09 -1.30 5.75
CA LEU A 80 -10.81 -0.65 6.02
C LEU A 80 -11.06 0.73 6.61
N ASP A 81 -10.43 1.05 7.74
CA ASP A 81 -10.35 2.44 8.19
C ASP A 81 -9.23 3.17 7.44
N LEU A 82 -9.59 3.83 6.34
CA LEU A 82 -8.66 4.58 5.49
C LEU A 82 -8.49 6.05 5.90
N THR A 83 -8.94 6.45 7.09
CA THR A 83 -8.81 7.83 7.56
C THR A 83 -7.34 8.24 7.61
N GLY A 84 -6.99 9.27 6.83
CA GLY A 84 -5.62 9.78 6.74
C GLY A 84 -4.66 8.88 5.94
N ILE A 85 -5.18 7.92 5.18
CA ILE A 85 -4.44 7.14 4.19
C ILE A 85 -4.56 7.82 2.82
N HIS A 86 -3.44 7.93 2.12
CA HIS A 86 -3.34 8.72 0.89
C HIS A 86 -3.21 7.85 -0.35
N TRP A 87 -2.76 6.60 -0.19
CA TRP A 87 -2.53 5.69 -1.32
C TRP A 87 -2.73 4.24 -0.92
N VAL A 88 -3.42 3.48 -1.76
CA VAL A 88 -3.63 2.05 -1.59
C VAL A 88 -3.14 1.32 -2.83
N ILE A 89 -2.17 0.43 -2.63
CA ILE A 89 -1.54 -0.37 -3.67
C ILE A 89 -2.04 -1.81 -3.50
N VAL A 90 -2.65 -2.40 -4.54
CA VAL A 90 -3.17 -3.76 -4.50
C VAL A 90 -2.47 -4.66 -5.52
N GLY A 91 -2.15 -5.88 -5.12
CA GLY A 91 -1.56 -6.85 -6.03
C GLY A 91 -1.58 -8.29 -5.49
N GLY A 92 -1.57 -9.24 -6.42
CA GLY A 92 -1.62 -10.66 -6.11
C GLY A 92 -0.25 -11.31 -5.90
N GLU A 93 -0.26 -12.47 -5.25
CA GLU A 93 0.92 -13.26 -4.95
C GLU A 93 1.60 -13.80 -6.22
N SER A 94 2.93 -13.86 -6.23
CA SER A 94 3.72 -14.41 -7.33
C SER A 94 4.38 -15.74 -6.95
N GLY A 95 4.79 -16.53 -7.94
CA GLY A 95 5.53 -17.78 -7.74
C GLY A 95 4.69 -19.05 -7.91
N PRO A 96 5.30 -20.24 -7.73
CA PRO A 96 4.67 -21.52 -8.05
C PRO A 96 3.41 -21.81 -7.23
N ARG A 97 3.36 -21.32 -5.99
CA ARG A 97 2.26 -21.52 -5.03
C ARG A 97 1.37 -20.28 -4.87
N ALA A 98 1.35 -19.39 -5.87
CA ALA A 98 0.56 -18.18 -5.81
C ALA A 98 -0.92 -18.48 -5.54
N ARG A 99 -1.44 -17.90 -4.45
CA ARG A 99 -2.87 -17.89 -4.13
C ARG A 99 -3.63 -17.01 -5.12
N HIS A 100 -4.88 -17.40 -5.40
CA HIS A 100 -5.75 -16.63 -6.28
C HIS A 100 -6.33 -15.45 -5.50
N MET A 101 -5.97 -14.24 -5.93
CA MET A 101 -6.63 -13.01 -5.49
C MET A 101 -7.89 -12.83 -6.31
N ARG A 102 -9.04 -12.75 -5.63
CA ARG A 102 -10.32 -12.68 -6.32
C ARG A 102 -10.67 -11.25 -6.76
N PRO A 103 -11.27 -11.03 -7.94
CA PRO A 103 -11.62 -9.70 -8.42
C PRO A 103 -12.52 -8.90 -7.47
N GLU A 104 -13.43 -9.57 -6.77
CA GLU A 104 -14.33 -8.95 -5.79
C GLU A 104 -13.58 -8.32 -4.60
N TRP A 105 -12.46 -8.92 -4.17
CA TRP A 105 -11.64 -8.39 -3.08
C TRP A 105 -10.93 -7.11 -3.52
N VAL A 106 -10.37 -7.11 -4.73
CA VAL A 106 -9.74 -5.91 -5.33
C VAL A 106 -10.79 -4.81 -5.49
N GLY A 107 -11.99 -5.17 -5.96
CA GLY A 107 -13.11 -4.25 -6.10
C GLY A 107 -13.57 -3.65 -4.77
N ASN A 108 -13.57 -4.43 -3.68
CA ASN A 108 -13.88 -3.94 -2.34
C ASN A 108 -12.87 -2.89 -1.87
N VAL A 109 -11.56 -3.18 -1.96
CA VAL A 109 -10.49 -2.25 -1.59
C VAL A 109 -10.54 -0.96 -2.43
N ARG A 110 -10.75 -1.10 -3.75
CA ARG A 110 -10.85 0.04 -4.68
C ARG A 110 -11.98 0.99 -4.29
N ARG A 111 -13.19 0.47 -4.06
CA ARG A 111 -14.35 1.30 -3.69
C ARG A 111 -14.11 2.06 -2.40
N GLN A 112 -13.48 1.42 -1.42
CA GLN A 112 -13.18 2.07 -0.13
C GLN A 112 -12.10 3.15 -0.29
N ALA A 113 -11.05 2.91 -1.07
CA ALA A 113 -10.04 3.91 -1.38
C ALA A 113 -10.64 5.14 -2.10
N GLU A 114 -11.50 4.90 -3.10
CA GLU A 114 -12.23 5.94 -3.81
C GLU A 114 -13.14 6.75 -2.86
N ALA A 115 -13.91 6.07 -2.01
CA ALA A 115 -14.78 6.71 -1.03
C ALA A 115 -14.01 7.53 0.03
N SER A 116 -12.78 7.15 0.36
CA SER A 116 -11.92 7.90 1.29
C SER A 116 -11.07 8.98 0.62
N GLY A 117 -11.14 9.13 -0.71
CA GLY A 117 -10.29 10.03 -1.48
C GLY A 117 -8.82 9.61 -1.56
N ALA A 118 -8.49 8.35 -1.23
CA ALA A 118 -7.14 7.82 -1.37
C ALA A 118 -6.87 7.42 -2.82
N ALA A 119 -5.67 7.71 -3.32
CA ALA A 119 -5.25 7.23 -4.64
C ALA A 119 -5.25 5.69 -4.67
N PHE A 120 -5.64 5.11 -5.80
CA PHE A 120 -5.68 3.66 -5.98
C PHE A 120 -4.72 3.18 -7.09
N PHE A 121 -3.82 2.27 -6.74
CA PHE A 121 -2.90 1.64 -7.68
C PHE A 121 -3.12 0.13 -7.72
N PHE A 122 -3.47 -0.40 -8.88
CA PHE A 122 -3.52 -1.84 -9.11
C PHE A 122 -2.24 -2.32 -9.78
N LYS A 123 -1.40 -3.03 -9.01
CA LYS A 123 -0.07 -3.43 -9.49
C LYS A 123 -0.11 -4.60 -10.45
N GLN A 124 -0.81 -5.69 -10.11
CA GLN A 124 -0.96 -6.89 -10.94
C GLN A 124 -1.84 -7.96 -10.26
N TRP A 125 -2.30 -8.93 -11.05
CA TRP A 125 -2.94 -10.16 -10.54
C TRP A 125 -1.97 -11.19 -9.92
N GLY A 126 -0.68 -11.16 -10.27
CA GLY A 126 0.30 -12.12 -9.79
C GLY A 126 0.32 -13.43 -10.60
N GLY A 127 0.57 -14.56 -9.96
CA GLY A 127 0.72 -15.88 -10.61
C GLY A 127 -0.59 -16.50 -11.11
N ARG A 128 -1.73 -16.02 -10.63
CA ARG A 128 -3.07 -16.42 -11.07
C ARG A 128 -3.82 -15.18 -11.57
N GLY A 129 -4.42 -15.27 -12.76
CA GLY A 129 -5.17 -14.16 -13.34
C GLY A 129 -6.50 -13.91 -12.62
N ALA A 130 -7.24 -12.89 -13.06
CA ALA A 130 -8.59 -12.61 -12.59
C ALA A 130 -9.50 -13.85 -12.66
N ASP A 131 -9.31 -14.68 -13.70
CA ASP A 131 -10.01 -15.94 -13.97
C ASP A 131 -9.49 -17.14 -13.16
N GLY A 132 -8.55 -16.94 -12.23
CA GLY A 132 -7.95 -17.99 -11.41
C GLY A 132 -6.94 -18.88 -12.14
N ARG A 133 -6.79 -18.73 -13.46
CA ARG A 133 -5.88 -19.55 -14.26
C ARG A 133 -4.43 -19.12 -14.03
N ARG A 134 -3.55 -20.12 -13.90
CA ARG A 134 -2.12 -19.91 -13.68
C ARG A 134 -1.44 -19.49 -14.99
N ARG A 135 -0.69 -18.40 -14.95
CA ARG A 135 0.15 -17.93 -16.07
C ARG A 135 1.41 -17.27 -15.51
N ALA A 136 2.34 -16.92 -16.39
CA ALA A 136 3.43 -16.02 -16.02
C ALA A 136 2.85 -14.69 -15.52
N LYS A 137 3.45 -14.08 -14.49
CA LYS A 137 2.93 -12.82 -13.90
C LYS A 137 2.74 -11.71 -14.93
N LYS A 138 3.67 -11.62 -15.89
CA LYS A 138 3.61 -10.65 -17.00
C LYS A 138 2.37 -10.86 -17.88
N ALA A 139 1.96 -12.11 -18.08
CA ALA A 139 0.81 -12.47 -18.91
C ALA A 139 -0.53 -12.22 -18.20
N ASN A 140 -0.59 -12.32 -16.87
CA ASN A 140 -1.81 -11.96 -16.12
C ASN A 140 -2.01 -10.43 -16.04
N GLY A 141 -0.93 -9.66 -16.16
CA GLY A 141 -0.99 -8.21 -16.40
C GLY A 141 -1.57 -7.38 -15.26
N ARG A 142 -1.96 -6.15 -15.63
CA ARG A 142 -2.35 -5.06 -14.72
C ARG A 142 -3.76 -4.52 -15.00
N LEU A 143 -4.54 -5.22 -15.83
CA LEU A 143 -5.89 -4.78 -16.17
C LEU A 143 -6.87 -5.21 -15.09
N LEU A 144 -7.56 -4.25 -14.50
CA LEU A 144 -8.70 -4.45 -13.61
C LEU A 144 -9.91 -3.79 -14.27
N ASN A 145 -10.93 -4.60 -14.61
CA ASN A 145 -12.11 -4.17 -15.36
C ASN A 145 -11.75 -3.47 -16.69
N GLY A 146 -10.80 -4.05 -17.43
CA GLY A 146 -10.42 -3.58 -18.77
C GLY A 146 -9.52 -2.36 -18.81
N ARG A 147 -9.12 -1.78 -17.67
CA ARG A 147 -8.20 -0.62 -17.62
C ARG A 147 -7.09 -0.80 -16.59
N THR A 148 -6.05 0.02 -16.69
CA THR A 148 -5.05 0.15 -15.63
C THR A 148 -5.51 1.17 -14.57
N TRP A 149 -4.97 1.02 -13.37
CA TRP A 149 -5.20 1.92 -12.25
C TRP A 149 -3.83 2.27 -11.69
N ASP A 150 -3.34 3.46 -12.06
CA ASP A 150 -1.94 3.86 -11.86
C ASP A 150 -1.83 5.15 -11.03
N GLU A 151 -2.86 5.46 -10.24
CA GLU A 151 -2.89 6.67 -9.44
C GLU A 151 -1.78 6.66 -8.39
N THR A 152 -1.23 7.84 -8.13
CA THR A 152 -0.29 8.10 -7.04
C THR A 152 -0.77 9.32 -6.27
N PRO A 153 -0.37 9.49 -5.01
CA PRO A 153 -0.55 10.78 -4.34
C PRO A 153 0.11 11.85 -5.19
N GLY A 154 -0.64 12.88 -5.57
CA GLY A 154 -0.06 14.04 -6.23
C GLY A 154 1.13 14.56 -5.42
N ARG A 155 2.14 15.13 -6.09
CA ARG A 155 3.15 15.94 -5.40
C ARG A 155 2.38 17.01 -4.63
N TRP A 156 2.34 16.88 -3.31
CA TRP A 156 1.76 17.88 -2.44
C TRP A 156 2.61 19.15 -2.65
N VAL A 157 2.12 20.11 -3.42
CA VAL A 157 2.70 21.45 -3.52
C VAL A 157 2.13 22.17 -2.31
N GLY A 158 2.95 22.39 -1.29
CA GLY A 158 2.48 23.02 -0.05
C GLY A 158 1.92 24.41 -0.35
N GLY A 159 0.73 24.69 0.20
CA GLY A 159 0.34 26.06 0.53
C GLY A 159 1.05 26.52 1.79
#